data_AF-A0A3Z2QMR1-F1
#
_entry.id   AF-A0A3Z2QMR1-F1
#
_cell.length_a   1.000
_cell.length_b   1.000
_cell.length_c   1.000
_cell.angle_alpha   90.00
_cell.angle_beta   90.00
_cell.angle_gamma   90.00
#
_symmetry.space_group_name_H-M   'P 1'
#
loop_
_entity.id
_entity.type
_entity.pdbx_description
1 polymer ?
#
loop_
_entity_poly.entity_id
_entity_poly.type
_entity_poly.pdbx_seq_one_letter_code
_entity_poly.pdbx_strand_id
1 'polypeptide(L)'
;MSDEQYAAIYDEATPALRVAMEVSYLCAVRQGDVLEMVWGDVMDAGLFIEQNKTGKKQIKEWSPRLRYALEMARRELNSNNASGVVIPGPSGGRMNKKTFNNWWNDAKQQASLKLGRPIPGTFHDIKAKAISNYEGSSRDKQLFSGHKTENQVNTYDRKVKVTPTLNAPQIIMKK
;
A
#
# COMPACT_ATOMS: atom_id res chain seq x y z
N MET A 1 0.78 8.40 6.82
CA MET A 1 2.23 8.15 6.73
C MET A 1 2.83 9.03 5.64
N SER A 2 3.86 9.82 5.97
CA SER A 2 4.58 10.65 4.98
C SER A 2 5.46 9.79 4.05
N ASP A 3 6.07 10.39 3.03
CA ASP A 3 7.06 9.70 2.18
C ASP A 3 8.34 9.36 2.97
N GLU A 4 8.83 10.30 3.79
CA GLU A 4 9.99 10.09 4.67
C GLU A 4 9.77 8.93 5.66
N GLN A 5 8.60 8.88 6.32
CA GLN A 5 8.28 7.79 7.24
C GLN A 5 8.21 6.44 6.51
N TYR A 6 7.62 6.41 5.32
CA TYR A 6 7.53 5.17 4.53
C TYR A 6 8.93 4.68 4.13
N ALA A 7 9.79 5.58 3.63
CA ALA A 7 11.16 5.26 3.25
C ALA A 7 11.99 4.78 4.45
N ALA A 8 11.92 5.48 5.58
CA ALA A 8 12.66 5.09 6.79
C ALA A 8 12.25 3.70 7.31
N ILE A 9 10.95 3.36 7.28
CA ILE A 9 10.49 2.00 7.65
C ILE A 9 10.95 0.97 6.62
N TYR A 10 10.91 1.31 5.33
CA TYR A 10 11.32 0.42 4.24
C TYR A 10 12.81 0.05 4.34
N ASP A 11 13.66 1.00 4.71
CA ASP A 11 15.10 0.78 4.88
C ASP A 11 15.39 -0.22 6.01
N GLU A 12 14.62 -0.19 7.09
CA GLU A 12 14.75 -1.10 8.23
C GLU A 12 13.97 -2.42 8.06
N ALA A 13 13.15 -2.53 7.02
CA ALA A 13 12.28 -3.67 6.79
C ALA A 13 13.04 -4.90 6.27
N THR A 14 12.62 -6.09 6.73
CA THR A 14 13.05 -7.36 6.12
C THR A 14 12.60 -7.42 4.64
N PRO A 15 13.25 -8.24 3.79
CA PRO A 15 12.82 -8.41 2.40
C PRO A 15 11.32 -8.73 2.24
N ALA A 16 10.80 -9.64 3.07
CA ALA A 16 9.39 -10.00 3.08
C ALA A 16 8.49 -8.80 3.42
N LEU A 17 8.89 -7.97 4.40
CA LEU A 17 8.16 -6.77 4.76
C LEU A 17 8.24 -5.69 3.67
N ARG A 18 9.39 -5.50 3.01
CA ARG A 18 9.56 -4.59 1.87
C ARG A 18 8.61 -4.94 0.73
N VAL A 19 8.55 -6.21 0.35
CA VAL A 19 7.60 -6.70 -0.67
C VAL A 19 6.16 -6.42 -0.24
N ALA A 20 5.80 -6.72 1.02
CA ALA A 20 4.46 -6.45 1.53
C ALA A 20 4.10 -4.95 1.47
N MET A 21 5.04 -4.08 1.87
CA MET A 21 4.87 -2.63 1.85
C MET A 21 4.65 -2.11 0.43
N GLU A 22 5.41 -2.61 -0.55
CA GLU A 22 5.28 -2.22 -1.96
C GLU A 22 3.94 -2.67 -2.53
N VAL A 23 3.56 -3.94 -2.34
CA VAL A 23 2.26 -4.45 -2.83
C VAL A 23 1.10 -3.69 -2.20
N SER A 24 1.13 -3.45 -0.88
CA SER A 24 0.08 -2.67 -0.21
C SER A 24 -0.01 -1.24 -0.74
N TYR A 25 1.14 -0.58 -0.95
CA TYR A 25 1.21 0.80 -1.41
C TYR A 25 0.77 0.95 -2.88
N LEU A 26 1.29 0.11 -3.77
CA LEU A 26 1.05 0.22 -5.21
C LEU A 26 -0.35 -0.28 -5.60
N CYS A 27 -0.92 -1.20 -4.84
CA CYS A 27 -2.20 -1.83 -5.17
C CYS A 27 -3.36 -1.43 -4.25
N ALA A 28 -3.10 -0.63 -3.19
CA ALA A 28 -4.06 -0.27 -2.15
C ALA A 28 -4.74 -1.47 -1.47
N VAL A 29 -3.93 -2.45 -1.06
CA VAL A 29 -4.38 -3.76 -0.55
C VAL A 29 -4.21 -3.86 0.96
N ARG A 30 -5.11 -4.58 1.65
CA ARG A 30 -5.02 -4.77 3.09
C ARG A 30 -3.98 -5.83 3.44
N GLN A 31 -3.40 -5.73 4.63
CA GLN A 31 -2.40 -6.68 5.14
C GLN A 31 -2.83 -8.15 4.94
N GLY A 32 -4.07 -8.52 5.30
CA GLY A 32 -4.54 -9.90 5.14
C GLY A 32 -4.44 -10.39 3.70
N ASP A 33 -5.00 -9.61 2.77
CA ASP A 33 -4.97 -9.92 1.33
C ASP A 33 -3.51 -9.99 0.79
N VAL A 34 -2.61 -9.12 1.27
CA VAL A 34 -1.17 -9.15 0.88
C VAL A 34 -0.49 -10.44 1.35
N LEU A 35 -0.78 -10.90 2.56
CA LEU A 35 -0.14 -12.09 3.15
C LEU A 35 -0.70 -13.41 2.60
N GLU A 36 -1.84 -13.37 1.93
CA GLU A 36 -2.49 -14.53 1.33
C GLU A 36 -2.17 -14.70 -0.16
N MET A 37 -1.48 -13.72 -0.76
CA MET A 37 -1.10 -13.71 -2.18
C MET A 37 -0.23 -14.92 -2.55
N VAL A 38 -0.59 -15.59 -3.63
CA VAL A 38 0.13 -16.76 -4.17
C VAL A 38 0.71 -16.46 -5.55
N TRP A 39 1.70 -17.24 -5.97
CA TRP A 39 2.30 -17.05 -7.30
C TRP A 39 1.32 -17.26 -8.45
N GLY A 40 0.24 -18.03 -8.23
CA GLY A 40 -0.86 -18.17 -9.20
C GLY A 40 -1.66 -16.89 -9.46
N ASP A 41 -1.59 -15.90 -8.56
CA ASP A 41 -2.22 -14.59 -8.76
C ASP A 41 -1.39 -13.67 -9.67
N VAL A 42 -0.13 -14.04 -9.94
CA VAL A 42 0.80 -13.27 -10.78
C VAL A 42 0.60 -13.66 -12.23
N MET A 43 -0.10 -12.81 -12.98
CA MET A 43 -0.50 -13.07 -14.37
C MET A 43 0.27 -12.17 -15.35
N ASP A 44 0.24 -12.52 -16.64
CA ASP A 44 0.82 -11.67 -17.70
C ASP A 44 0.17 -10.28 -17.73
N ALA A 45 -1.15 -10.22 -17.58
CA ALA A 45 -1.93 -8.98 -17.58
C ALA A 45 -1.69 -8.10 -16.34
N GLY A 46 -1.25 -8.67 -15.21
CA GLY A 46 -1.12 -7.95 -13.96
C GLY A 46 -1.13 -8.86 -12.73
N LEU A 47 -1.19 -8.24 -11.55
CA LEU A 47 -1.39 -8.94 -10.29
C LEU A 47 -2.89 -9.06 -10.00
N PHE A 48 -3.42 -10.26 -9.98
CA PHE A 48 -4.79 -10.54 -9.58
C PHE A 48 -4.95 -10.40 -8.06
N ILE A 49 -6.03 -9.76 -7.61
CA ILE A 49 -6.32 -9.53 -6.19
C ILE A 49 -7.81 -9.68 -5.95
N GLU A 50 -8.17 -10.59 -5.04
CA GLU A 50 -9.50 -10.71 -4.46
C GLU A 50 -9.47 -10.19 -3.01
N GLN A 51 -10.20 -9.11 -2.72
CA GLN A 51 -10.22 -8.53 -1.38
C GLN A 51 -11.16 -9.30 -0.46
N ASN A 52 -10.64 -9.90 0.62
CA ASN A 52 -11.42 -10.67 1.59
C ASN A 52 -12.58 -9.86 2.21
N LYS A 53 -12.35 -8.58 2.51
CA LYS A 53 -13.36 -7.73 3.17
C LYS A 53 -14.51 -7.32 2.24
N THR A 54 -14.24 -7.13 0.95
CA THR A 54 -15.21 -6.52 0.02
C THR A 54 -15.70 -7.47 -1.06
N GLY A 55 -15.00 -8.57 -1.31
CA GLY A 55 -15.24 -9.49 -2.42
C GLY A 55 -14.86 -8.93 -3.80
N LYS A 56 -14.25 -7.73 -3.86
CA LYS A 56 -13.86 -7.13 -5.15
C LYS A 56 -12.67 -7.88 -5.73
N LYS A 57 -12.81 -8.29 -6.99
CA LYS A 57 -11.79 -8.93 -7.83
C LYS A 57 -11.23 -7.91 -8.81
N GLN A 58 -9.92 -7.75 -8.84
CA GLN A 58 -9.25 -6.78 -9.70
C GLN A 58 -7.92 -7.32 -10.19
N ILE A 59 -7.54 -6.95 -11.41
CA ILE A 59 -6.16 -7.10 -11.89
C ILE A 59 -5.49 -5.73 -11.75
N LYS A 60 -4.35 -5.69 -11.07
CA LYS A 60 -3.50 -4.51 -10.96
C LYS A 60 -2.48 -4.54 -12.08
N GLU A 61 -2.59 -3.58 -12.98
CA GLU A 61 -1.66 -3.43 -14.10
C GLU A 61 -0.21 -3.29 -13.61
N TRP A 62 0.71 -3.78 -14.43
CA TRP A 62 2.12 -3.75 -14.11
C TRP A 62 2.68 -2.33 -14.21
N SER A 63 3.23 -1.85 -13.09
CA SER A 63 4.21 -0.77 -13.09
C SER A 63 5.62 -1.36 -12.95
N PRO A 64 6.69 -0.65 -13.40
CA PRO A 64 8.06 -1.08 -13.18
C PRO A 64 8.36 -1.38 -11.70
N ARG A 65 7.82 -0.54 -10.79
CA ARG A 65 8.01 -0.70 -9.33
C ARG A 65 7.28 -1.93 -8.77
N LEU A 66 6.09 -2.25 -9.27
CA LEU A 66 5.36 -3.44 -8.85
C LEU A 66 6.05 -4.72 -9.34
N ARG A 67 6.57 -4.72 -10.58
CA ARG A 67 7.37 -5.85 -11.10
C ARG A 67 8.62 -6.06 -10.25
N TYR A 68 9.33 -4.98 -9.93
CA TYR A 68 10.53 -5.05 -9.08
C TYR A 68 10.24 -5.64 -7.70
N ALA A 69 9.11 -5.28 -7.07
CA ALA A 69 8.72 -5.85 -5.79
C ALA A 69 8.49 -7.38 -5.88
N LEU A 70 7.87 -7.88 -6.95
CA LEU A 70 7.68 -9.32 -7.12
C LEU A 70 8.96 -10.05 -7.54
N GLU A 71 9.84 -9.39 -8.29
CA GLU A 71 11.16 -9.94 -8.59
C GLU A 71 12.02 -10.08 -7.33
N MET A 72 12.00 -9.06 -6.45
CA MET A 72 12.61 -9.14 -5.12
C MET A 72 12.06 -10.32 -4.33
N ALA A 73 10.74 -10.54 -4.34
CA ALA A 73 10.14 -11.69 -3.68
C ALA A 73 10.65 -13.03 -4.26
N ARG A 74 10.76 -13.16 -5.59
CA ARG A 74 11.32 -14.37 -6.23
C ARG A 74 12.78 -14.60 -5.87
N ARG A 75 13.57 -13.53 -5.83
CA ARG A 75 15.01 -13.63 -5.56
C ARG A 75 15.31 -13.94 -4.10
N GLU A 76 14.60 -13.28 -3.18
CA GLU A 76 14.99 -13.25 -1.76
C GLU A 76 14.13 -14.16 -0.87
N LEU A 77 12.93 -14.57 -1.31
CA LEU A 77 11.98 -15.31 -0.47
C LEU A 77 11.70 -16.74 -0.95
N ASN A 78 12.20 -17.12 -2.12
CA ASN A 78 11.80 -18.36 -2.78
C ASN A 78 12.52 -19.63 -2.26
N SER A 79 13.60 -19.47 -1.49
CA SER A 79 14.46 -20.58 -1.05
C SER A 79 13.79 -21.60 -0.11
N ASN A 80 12.65 -21.27 0.50
CA ASN A 80 11.92 -22.15 1.44
C ASN A 80 10.39 -22.16 1.23
N ASN A 81 9.87 -21.80 0.06
CA ASN A 81 8.44 -21.58 -0.15
C ASN A 81 7.64 -22.87 -0.44
N ALA A 82 7.35 -23.66 0.59
CA ALA A 82 6.59 -24.91 0.44
C ALA A 82 5.12 -24.70 0.08
N SER A 83 4.53 -23.54 0.40
CA SER A 83 3.10 -23.26 0.21
C SER A 83 2.75 -22.46 -1.05
N GLY A 84 3.74 -22.10 -1.88
CA GLY A 84 3.53 -21.31 -3.11
C GLY A 84 3.08 -19.85 -2.89
N VAL A 85 3.24 -19.32 -1.67
CA VAL A 85 2.87 -17.94 -1.33
C VAL A 85 3.97 -16.97 -1.74
N VAL A 86 3.61 -15.74 -2.11
CA VAL A 86 4.62 -14.74 -2.51
C VAL A 86 5.43 -14.26 -1.30
N ILE A 87 4.80 -14.19 -0.12
CA ILE A 87 5.41 -13.69 1.12
C ILE A 87 5.32 -14.78 2.21
N PRO A 88 6.27 -15.74 2.22
CA PRO A 88 6.25 -16.85 3.18
C PRO A 88 6.62 -16.39 4.58
N GLY A 89 6.09 -17.10 5.58
CA GLY A 89 6.53 -17.02 6.96
C GLY A 89 7.91 -17.68 7.17
N PRO A 90 8.50 -17.56 8.37
CA PRO A 90 9.82 -18.12 8.67
C PRO A 90 9.96 -19.63 8.40
N SER A 91 8.87 -20.39 8.53
CA SER A 91 8.83 -21.83 8.28
C SER A 91 8.55 -22.21 6.82
N GLY A 92 8.44 -21.23 5.91
CA GLY A 92 8.15 -21.46 4.49
C GLY A 92 6.66 -21.57 4.13
N GLY A 93 5.78 -21.61 5.14
CA GLY A 93 4.32 -21.61 4.97
C GLY A 93 3.71 -20.22 4.93
N ARG A 94 2.38 -20.12 5.09
CA ARG A 94 1.67 -18.83 5.16
C ARG A 94 2.18 -17.99 6.34
N MET A 95 2.31 -16.68 6.12
CA MET A 95 2.72 -15.73 7.14
C MET A 95 1.72 -15.67 8.30
N ASN A 96 2.20 -15.81 9.54
CA ASN A 96 1.39 -15.54 10.72
C ASN A 96 1.26 -14.02 10.95
N LYS A 97 0.04 -13.55 11.19
CA LYS A 97 -0.25 -12.11 11.41
C LYS A 97 0.53 -11.51 12.58
N LYS A 98 0.71 -12.26 13.69
CA LYS A 98 1.48 -11.80 14.85
C LYS A 98 2.95 -11.62 14.47
N THR A 99 3.54 -12.59 13.77
CA THR A 99 4.93 -12.51 13.27
C THR A 99 5.11 -11.29 12.37
N PHE A 100 4.20 -11.09 11.41
CA PHE A 100 4.26 -9.93 10.53
C PHE A 100 4.15 -8.61 11.28
N ASN A 101 3.23 -8.52 12.25
CA ASN A 101 3.06 -7.30 13.06
C ASN A 101 4.30 -7.01 13.91
N ASN A 102 5.00 -8.04 14.39
CA ASN A 102 6.28 -7.86 15.09
C ASN A 102 7.31 -7.26 14.14
N TRP A 103 7.52 -7.85 12.95
CA TRP A 103 8.45 -7.29 11.95
C TRP A 103 8.14 -5.84 11.60
N TRP A 104 6.86 -5.52 11.42
CA TRP A 104 6.43 -4.14 11.19
C TRP A 104 6.78 -3.21 12.34
N ASN A 105 6.48 -3.61 13.58
CA ASN A 105 6.73 -2.80 14.76
C ASN A 105 8.23 -2.62 15.00
N ASP A 106 9.03 -3.66 14.79
CA ASP A 106 10.49 -3.62 14.93
C ASP A 106 11.09 -2.65 13.91
N ALA A 107 10.75 -2.78 12.61
CA ALA A 107 11.22 -1.88 11.57
C ALA A 107 10.77 -0.42 11.83
N LYS A 108 9.53 -0.22 12.27
CA LYS A 108 9.00 1.11 12.63
C LYS A 108 9.72 1.70 13.85
N GLN A 109 10.08 0.87 14.83
CA GLN A 109 10.84 1.32 16.00
C GLN A 109 12.25 1.76 15.58
N GLN A 110 12.96 0.96 14.77
CA GLN A 110 14.28 1.33 14.27
C GLN A 110 14.24 2.61 13.43
N ALA A 111 13.25 2.72 12.53
CA ALA A 111 13.03 3.94 11.76
C ALA A 111 12.73 5.16 12.65
N SER A 112 11.97 4.99 13.74
CA SER A 112 11.67 6.06 14.70
C SER A 112 12.94 6.54 15.43
N LEU A 113 13.81 5.60 15.82
CA LEU A 113 15.10 5.93 16.44
C LEU A 113 15.99 6.72 15.47
N LYS A 114 16.07 6.28 14.21
CA LYS A 114 16.87 6.93 13.16
C LYS A 114 16.39 8.35 12.83
N LEU A 115 15.07 8.57 12.82
CA LEU A 115 14.47 9.89 12.59
C LEU A 115 14.47 10.78 13.85
N GLY A 116 14.84 10.25 15.01
CA GLY A 116 14.77 10.98 16.29
C GLY A 116 13.35 11.35 16.73
N ARG A 117 12.31 10.68 16.19
CA ARG A 117 10.90 10.94 16.54
C ARG A 117 10.02 9.71 16.33
N PRO A 118 8.95 9.53 17.14
CA PRO A 118 8.02 8.42 16.95
C PRO A 118 7.33 8.46 15.58
N ILE A 119 7.26 7.32 14.92
CA ILE A 119 6.41 7.12 13.74
C ILE A 119 5.06 6.52 14.20
N PRO A 120 3.95 7.29 14.15
CA PRO A 120 2.64 6.78 14.53
C PRO A 120 2.06 5.86 13.45
N GLY A 121 1.06 5.06 13.85
CA GLY A 121 0.26 4.26 12.92
C GLY A 121 0.69 2.79 12.80
N THR A 122 0.05 2.11 11.88
CA THR A 122 0.10 0.66 11.63
C THR A 122 0.36 0.38 10.16
N PHE A 123 0.59 -0.89 9.81
CA PHE A 123 0.71 -1.29 8.40
C PHE A 123 -0.51 -0.86 7.55
N HIS A 124 -1.71 -0.77 8.15
CA HIS A 124 -2.91 -0.31 7.46
C HIS A 124 -2.77 1.09 6.86
N ASP A 125 -1.93 1.95 7.45
CA ASP A 125 -1.70 3.31 6.99
C ASP A 125 -0.97 3.37 5.63
N ILE A 126 -0.36 2.27 5.18
CA ILE A 126 0.20 2.18 3.83
C ILE A 126 -0.90 2.18 2.78
N LYS A 127 -2.00 1.43 3.01
CA LYS A 127 -3.17 1.48 2.13
C LYS A 127 -3.79 2.89 2.15
N ALA A 128 -3.87 3.53 3.31
CA ALA A 128 -4.34 4.91 3.39
C ALA A 128 -3.45 5.87 2.58
N LYS A 129 -2.12 5.72 2.67
CA LYS A 129 -1.13 6.46 1.90
C LYS A 129 -1.31 6.25 0.39
N ALA A 130 -1.51 5.01 -0.05
CA ALA A 130 -1.77 4.66 -1.45
C ALA A 130 -2.95 5.45 -2.02
N ILE A 131 -4.09 5.44 -1.30
CA ILE A 131 -5.32 6.10 -1.73
C ILE A 131 -5.17 7.62 -1.72
N SER A 132 -4.44 8.17 -0.75
CA SER A 132 -4.16 9.59 -0.67
C SER A 132 -3.23 10.08 -1.78
N ASN A 133 -2.30 9.25 -2.23
CA ASN A 133 -1.36 9.54 -3.31
C ASN A 133 -1.91 9.27 -4.72
N TYR A 134 -2.98 8.49 -4.84
CA TYR A 134 -3.60 8.22 -6.14
C TYR A 134 -4.26 9.49 -6.69
N GLU A 135 -3.94 9.85 -7.92
CA GLU A 135 -4.52 11.02 -8.59
C GLU A 135 -5.87 10.68 -9.23
N GLY A 136 -6.74 11.68 -9.34
CA GLY A 136 -8.09 11.52 -9.92
C GLY A 136 -9.22 11.76 -8.93
N SER A 137 -10.44 11.50 -9.38
CA SER A 137 -11.67 11.70 -8.63
C SER A 137 -11.82 10.70 -7.49
N SER A 138 -12.77 10.96 -6.57
CA SER A 138 -13.15 9.97 -5.54
C SER A 138 -13.59 8.63 -6.15
N ARG A 139 -14.21 8.66 -7.33
CA ARG A 139 -14.60 7.48 -8.10
C ARG A 139 -13.38 6.70 -8.62
N ASP A 140 -12.38 7.38 -9.15
CA ASP A 140 -11.13 6.76 -9.61
C ASP A 140 -10.40 6.09 -8.44
N LYS A 141 -10.33 6.79 -7.31
CA LYS A 141 -9.77 6.25 -6.05
C LYS A 141 -10.58 5.06 -5.53
N GLN A 142 -11.90 5.05 -5.68
CA GLN A 142 -12.75 3.90 -5.30
C GLN A 142 -12.45 2.69 -6.17
N LEU A 143 -12.34 2.89 -7.49
CA LEU A 143 -11.95 1.84 -8.43
C LEU A 143 -10.55 1.32 -8.07
N PHE A 144 -9.58 2.19 -7.87
CA PHE A 144 -8.22 1.82 -7.48
C PHE A 144 -8.16 1.05 -6.16
N SER A 145 -8.92 1.46 -5.15
CA SER A 145 -8.76 0.91 -3.78
C SER A 145 -9.64 -0.30 -3.45
N GLY A 146 -10.58 -0.65 -4.35
CA GLY A 146 -11.50 -1.76 -4.18
C GLY A 146 -12.57 -1.52 -3.09
N HIS A 147 -12.85 -0.27 -2.73
CA HIS A 147 -13.91 0.08 -1.78
C HIS A 147 -15.31 -0.14 -2.35
N LYS A 148 -16.27 -0.49 -1.48
CA LYS A 148 -17.67 -0.72 -1.89
C LYS A 148 -18.36 0.59 -2.27
N THR A 149 -18.08 1.67 -1.57
CA THR A 149 -18.70 2.99 -1.79
C THR A 149 -17.65 4.11 -1.80
N GLU A 150 -17.95 5.24 -2.45
CA GLU A 150 -17.08 6.43 -2.47
C GLU A 150 -16.91 7.04 -1.08
N ASN A 151 -17.93 7.00 -0.22
CA ASN A 151 -17.81 7.51 1.16
C ASN A 151 -16.72 6.81 1.98
N GLN A 152 -16.45 5.53 1.72
CA GLN A 152 -15.32 4.84 2.38
C GLN A 152 -13.97 5.43 1.95
N VAL A 153 -13.87 5.95 0.73
CA VAL A 153 -12.67 6.57 0.17
C VAL A 153 -12.40 7.95 0.77
N ASN A 154 -13.47 8.73 1.02
CA ASN A 154 -13.37 10.12 1.50
C ASN A 154 -12.59 10.24 2.83
N THR A 155 -12.57 9.19 3.65
CA THR A 155 -11.77 9.15 4.90
C THR A 155 -10.25 9.26 4.69
N TYR A 156 -9.79 9.03 3.46
CA TYR A 156 -8.38 9.05 3.05
C TYR A 156 -7.98 10.32 2.28
N ASP A 157 -8.92 11.17 1.85
CA ASP A 157 -8.63 12.42 1.14
C ASP A 157 -8.28 13.54 2.12
N ARG A 158 -7.09 13.44 2.72
CA ARG A 158 -6.65 14.34 3.80
C ARG A 158 -5.71 15.46 3.34
N LYS A 159 -5.35 15.50 2.06
CA LYS A 159 -4.48 16.56 1.52
C LYS A 159 -5.33 17.80 1.25
N VAL A 160 -4.85 18.96 1.69
CA VAL A 160 -5.45 20.24 1.33
C VAL A 160 -5.32 20.41 -0.19
N LYS A 161 -6.44 20.60 -0.88
CA LYS A 161 -6.46 20.80 -2.33
C LYS A 161 -6.26 22.27 -2.64
N VAL A 162 -5.29 22.57 -3.50
CA VAL A 162 -5.24 23.87 -4.18
C VAL A 162 -6.18 23.76 -5.36
N THR A 163 -7.28 24.52 -5.34
CA THR A 163 -8.25 24.56 -6.43
C THR A 163 -8.13 25.89 -7.16
N PRO A 164 -8.35 25.92 -8.49
CA PRO A 164 -8.54 27.19 -9.20
C PRO A 164 -9.64 28.02 -8.54
N THR A 165 -9.46 29.34 -8.53
CA THR A 165 -10.51 30.27 -8.14
C THR A 165 -11.38 30.62 -9.36
N LEU A 166 -12.60 31.09 -9.10
CA LEU A 166 -13.44 31.68 -10.15
C LEU A 166 -12.74 32.93 -10.72
N ASN A 167 -12.47 32.92 -12.02
CA ASN A 167 -11.93 34.08 -12.72
C ASN A 167 -13.05 35.06 -13.09
N ALA A 168 -13.58 35.77 -12.09
CA ALA A 168 -14.64 36.76 -12.26
C ALA A 168 -14.06 38.20 -12.36
N PRO A 169 -14.69 39.11 -13.14
CA PRO A 169 -14.29 40.52 -13.19
C PRO A 169 -14.36 41.18 -11.81
N GLN A 170 -13.48 42.16 -11.57
CA GLN A 170 -13.54 42.98 -10.36
C GLN A 170 -14.80 43.85 -10.35
N ILE A 171 -15.45 43.96 -9.18
CA ILE A 171 -16.59 44.87 -9.00
C ILE A 171 -16.06 46.30 -8.93
N ILE A 172 -16.35 47.11 -9.95
CA ILE A 172 -16.03 48.54 -9.96
C ILE A 172 -17.25 49.29 -9.40
N MET A 173 -17.13 49.84 -8.19
CA MET A 173 -18.15 50.75 -7.65
C MET A 173 -17.99 52.12 -8.33
N LYS A 174 -19.06 52.62 -8.97
CA LYS A 174 -19.09 54.00 -9.45
C LYS A 174 -19.19 54.94 -8.24
N LYS A 175 -18.29 55.92 -8.17
CA LYS A 175 -18.40 57.06 -7.25
C LYS A 175 -19.54 57.97 -7.65
#